data_AF-A0A934HAS6-F1
#
_entry.id   AF-A0A934HAS6-F1
#
_cell.length_a   1.000
_cell.length_b   1.000
_cell.length_c   1.000
_cell.angle_alpha   90.00
_cell.angle_beta   90.00
_cell.angle_gamma   90.00
#
_symmetry.space_group_name_H-M   'P 1'
#
loop_
_entity.id
_entity.type
_entity.pdbx_description
1 polymer ?
#
loop_
_entity_poly.entity_id
_entity_poly.type
_entity_poly.pdbx_seq_one_letter_code
_entity_poly.pdbx_strand_id
1 'polypeptide(L)'
;MSAIPNPYNPLEPVHDPTYFFGGAEVFAFFRQQLVGTAHERALVLIGRRGLGKSAVLRQLSYQIDEHYIPCIIPLATVDLSSEESLLRALVSEIRAALDQAGASTYRLPEWPTTAEESANPREWFRTTYLEVALAALRIRHLLLAFDDAHLLLDAIARGTLPKDWLRVLGDLLAAYDRLDIVCALDASYENQVLGLELLNDPTLHFRLTELALPDAERLVREPVAPLWTYAEGVVERILALAGGNPFLLHSICRLLFRRSEERSHTGPITDNDLTAIHVAALDQAGEILEPLWNTSTPNERLTMTALVRLDELEPEQPISFEMLYGWLTGAGYTINKTQLAAALRGLDYNGLVRADADHYRLPVCLAVDWVRTNAPSPTAANPEPERREWGRLIPVGGLLAAVLIVGIIGLAAWGNLLGGDEDNDQPLRPTMPTATLSLNIEATRQADFMTMTERARPTETPTITQTPTPTATATATDTPTPSPTASVTLTATATPTPTITITASPTVTPTPTRRAPATNTPRPTIVTEIPTLDPGA
;
A
#
# COMPACT_ATOMS: atom_id res chain seq x y z
N MET A 1 -35.64 -2.95 -21.07
CA MET A 1 -35.40 -3.05 -19.62
C MET A 1 -34.18 -2.20 -19.34
N SER A 2 -34.18 -1.39 -18.29
CA SER A 2 -33.00 -0.59 -17.92
C SER A 2 -31.87 -1.54 -17.51
N ALA A 3 -30.65 -1.32 -18.02
CA ALA A 3 -29.50 -2.10 -17.60
C ALA A 3 -29.22 -1.87 -16.10
N ILE A 4 -28.94 -2.94 -15.37
CA ILE A 4 -28.58 -2.85 -13.95
C ILE A 4 -27.10 -2.44 -13.90
N PRO A 5 -26.73 -1.36 -13.21
CA PRO A 5 -25.34 -0.94 -13.13
C PRO A 5 -24.50 -1.99 -12.39
N ASN A 6 -23.32 -2.30 -12.93
CA ASN A 6 -22.38 -3.21 -12.30
C ASN A 6 -21.67 -2.50 -11.14
N PRO A 7 -21.79 -2.98 -9.88
CA PRO A 7 -21.18 -2.32 -8.72
C PRO A 7 -19.66 -2.51 -8.65
N TYR A 8 -19.09 -3.40 -9.45
CA TYR A 8 -17.66 -3.73 -9.42
C TYR A 8 -16.88 -3.03 -10.52
N ASN A 9 -16.06 -2.04 -10.14
CA ASN A 9 -15.00 -1.50 -10.98
C ASN A 9 -13.64 -1.60 -10.26
N PRO A 10 -12.65 -2.36 -10.77
CA PRO A 10 -11.31 -2.42 -10.19
C PRO A 10 -10.43 -1.21 -10.55
N LEU A 11 -10.82 -0.41 -11.56
CA LEU A 11 -10.05 0.74 -12.06
C LEU A 11 -10.49 2.09 -11.50
N GLU A 12 -11.65 2.14 -10.83
CA GLU A 12 -12.18 3.35 -10.21
C GLU A 12 -12.32 3.15 -8.70
N PRO A 13 -11.82 4.08 -7.87
CA PRO A 13 -11.96 3.98 -6.41
C PRO A 13 -13.41 4.14 -5.97
N VAL A 14 -13.87 3.35 -5.01
CA VAL A 14 -15.25 3.38 -4.51
C VAL A 14 -15.59 4.77 -3.93
N HIS A 15 -16.66 5.39 -4.44
CA HIS A 15 -17.17 6.69 -3.97
C HIS A 15 -18.29 6.53 -2.94
N ASP A 16 -19.22 5.61 -3.19
CA ASP A 16 -20.39 5.40 -2.33
C ASP A 16 -20.01 4.54 -1.10
N PRO A 17 -20.17 5.06 0.13
CA PRO A 17 -19.82 4.33 1.35
C PRO A 17 -20.59 3.01 1.53
N THR A 18 -21.75 2.80 0.88
CA THR A 18 -22.47 1.51 1.01
C THR A 18 -21.78 0.36 0.30
N TYR A 19 -20.86 0.64 -0.63
CA TYR A 19 -20.07 -0.36 -1.37
C TYR A 19 -18.61 -0.39 -0.93
N PHE A 20 -18.25 0.29 0.17
CA PHE A 20 -16.92 0.25 0.75
C PHE A 20 -16.86 -0.74 1.92
N PHE A 21 -15.86 -1.62 1.91
CA PHE A 21 -15.72 -2.73 2.86
C PHE A 21 -14.35 -2.67 3.58
N GLY A 22 -14.32 -3.06 4.85
CA GLY A 22 -13.12 -3.00 5.68
C GLY A 22 -12.68 -1.58 6.06
N GLY A 23 -11.37 -1.39 6.23
CA GLY A 23 -10.77 -0.08 6.52
C GLY A 23 -10.96 0.47 7.94
N ALA A 24 -11.59 -0.27 8.86
CA ALA A 24 -11.87 0.20 10.22
C ALA A 24 -10.61 0.69 10.96
N GLU A 25 -9.49 -0.02 10.82
CA GLU A 25 -8.20 0.33 11.45
C GLU A 25 -7.58 1.60 10.86
N VAL A 26 -7.60 1.77 9.53
CA VAL A 26 -7.04 2.98 8.88
C VAL A 26 -7.83 4.23 9.21
N PHE A 27 -9.17 4.15 9.32
CA PHE A 27 -9.97 5.29 9.79
C PHE A 27 -9.86 5.51 11.31
N ALA A 28 -9.63 4.46 12.10
CA ALA A 28 -9.31 4.63 13.52
C ALA A 28 -7.97 5.37 13.70
N PHE A 29 -6.94 5.01 12.92
CA PHE A 29 -5.68 5.74 12.84
C PHE A 29 -5.89 7.20 12.44
N PHE A 30 -6.59 7.49 11.34
CA PHE A 30 -6.83 8.87 10.91
C PHE A 30 -7.59 9.69 11.95
N ARG A 31 -8.65 9.14 12.57
CA ARG A 31 -9.37 9.80 13.66
C ARG A 31 -8.48 10.05 14.88
N GLN A 32 -7.62 9.10 15.25
CA GLN A 32 -6.71 9.25 16.38
C GLN A 32 -5.66 10.33 16.12
N GLN A 33 -5.11 10.42 14.91
CA GLN A 33 -4.06 11.40 14.61
C GLN A 33 -4.63 12.80 14.35
N LEU A 34 -5.74 12.93 13.63
CA LEU A 34 -6.33 14.23 13.34
C LEU A 34 -6.88 14.91 14.61
N VAL A 35 -7.43 14.15 15.57
CA VAL A 35 -7.92 14.69 16.84
C VAL A 35 -6.74 15.03 17.78
N GLY A 36 -6.27 16.28 17.73
CA GLY A 36 -5.22 16.74 18.64
C GLY A 36 -4.64 18.11 18.30
N THR A 37 -3.37 18.29 18.66
CA THR A 37 -2.52 19.39 18.18
C THR A 37 -2.18 19.20 16.71
N ALA A 38 -2.11 20.29 15.94
CA ALA A 38 -1.68 20.25 14.54
C ALA A 38 -0.30 19.59 14.39
N HIS A 39 -0.12 18.85 13.30
CA HIS A 39 1.13 18.14 13.01
C HIS A 39 2.07 19.00 12.16
N GLU A 40 3.34 19.08 12.57
CA GLU A 40 4.42 19.67 11.76
C GLU A 40 4.81 18.78 10.55
N ARG A 41 4.22 17.58 10.44
CA ARG A 41 4.57 16.51 9.49
C ARG A 41 3.30 15.91 8.89
N ALA A 42 3.41 15.38 7.68
CA ALA A 42 2.26 14.79 7.00
C ALA A 42 2.00 13.34 7.46
N LEU A 43 0.73 12.98 7.50
CA LEU A 43 0.25 11.61 7.66
C LEU A 43 0.55 10.79 6.40
N VAL A 44 0.88 9.52 6.55
CA VAL A 44 1.32 8.69 5.43
C VAL A 44 0.51 7.39 5.35
N LEU A 45 -0.13 7.16 4.20
CA LEU A 45 -0.82 5.92 3.87
C LEU A 45 0.03 5.12 2.86
N ILE A 46 0.74 4.11 3.34
CA ILE A 46 1.63 3.28 2.52
C ILE A 46 0.90 1.99 2.15
N GLY A 47 0.95 1.57 0.89
CA GLY A 47 0.38 0.29 0.49
C GLY A 47 0.63 -0.02 -0.97
N ARG A 48 0.58 -1.30 -1.34
CA ARG A 48 0.82 -1.75 -2.73
C ARG A 48 -0.30 -1.26 -3.68
N ARG A 49 -0.02 -1.24 -4.99
CA ARG A 49 -1.04 -1.08 -6.04
C ARG A 49 -2.18 -2.09 -5.84
N GLY A 50 -3.43 -1.65 -6.05
CA GLY A 50 -4.63 -2.48 -5.92
C GLY A 50 -5.21 -2.68 -4.51
N LEU A 51 -4.55 -2.20 -3.44
CA LEU A 51 -5.09 -2.29 -2.07
C LEU A 51 -6.15 -1.23 -1.71
N GLY A 52 -6.55 -0.37 -2.66
CA GLY A 52 -7.65 0.58 -2.43
C GLY A 52 -7.28 1.89 -1.72
N LYS A 53 -6.00 2.30 -1.70
CA LYS A 53 -5.54 3.59 -1.11
C LYS A 53 -6.43 4.78 -1.53
N SER A 54 -6.64 4.94 -2.83
CA SER A 54 -7.48 5.99 -3.42
C SER A 54 -8.95 5.92 -2.97
N ALA A 55 -9.46 4.72 -2.69
CA ALA A 55 -10.80 4.54 -2.13
C ALA A 55 -10.84 4.94 -0.65
N VAL A 56 -9.84 4.55 0.15
CA VAL A 56 -9.69 5.01 1.55
C VAL A 56 -9.67 6.53 1.62
N LEU A 57 -8.90 7.22 0.77
CA LEU A 57 -8.89 8.69 0.73
C LEU A 57 -10.27 9.28 0.40
N ARG A 58 -11.01 8.70 -0.56
CA ARG A 58 -12.37 9.14 -0.93
C ARG A 58 -13.42 8.88 0.14
N GLN A 59 -13.19 7.92 1.02
CA GLN A 59 -14.08 7.65 2.15
C GLN A 59 -13.80 8.51 3.39
N LEU A 60 -12.70 9.29 3.42
CA LEU A 60 -12.38 10.15 4.56
C LEU A 60 -13.56 11.05 4.95
N SER A 61 -14.22 11.70 3.98
CA SER A 61 -15.35 12.61 4.20
C SER A 61 -16.58 11.98 4.88
N TYR A 62 -16.68 10.65 4.91
CA TYR A 62 -17.74 9.91 5.61
C TYR A 62 -17.26 9.22 6.90
N GLN A 63 -15.95 9.22 7.17
CA GLN A 63 -15.31 8.38 8.19
C GLN A 63 -14.50 9.16 9.23
N ILE A 64 -14.12 10.41 8.95
CA ILE A 64 -13.51 11.34 9.92
C ILE A 64 -14.54 12.38 10.39
N ASP A 65 -14.13 13.25 11.31
CA ASP A 65 -14.98 14.31 11.86
C ASP A 65 -15.33 15.35 10.78
N GLU A 66 -16.60 15.82 10.76
CA GLU A 66 -17.12 16.81 9.80
C GLU A 66 -16.40 18.18 9.82
N HIS A 67 -15.60 18.43 10.87
CA HIS A 67 -14.73 19.60 10.93
C HIS A 67 -13.55 19.52 9.94
N TYR A 68 -13.20 18.34 9.42
CA TYR A 68 -12.15 18.20 8.40
C TYR A 68 -12.77 18.13 7.02
N ILE A 69 -12.29 18.96 6.09
CA ILE A 69 -12.67 18.93 4.68
C ILE A 69 -11.55 18.29 3.86
N PRO A 70 -11.71 17.03 3.41
CA PRO A 70 -10.73 16.37 2.56
C PRO A 70 -10.72 17.00 1.16
N CYS A 71 -9.55 17.45 0.73
CA CYS A 71 -9.24 17.91 -0.61
C CYS A 71 -8.29 16.89 -1.25
N ILE A 72 -8.84 15.99 -2.06
CA ILE A 72 -8.06 14.90 -2.67
C ILE A 72 -7.39 15.43 -3.93
N ILE A 73 -6.07 15.23 -4.04
CA ILE A 73 -5.26 15.67 -5.17
C ILE A 73 -4.79 14.40 -5.91
N PRO A 74 -5.47 13.98 -6.99
CA PRO A 74 -5.15 12.76 -7.73
C PRO A 74 -3.95 12.99 -8.65
N LEU A 75 -2.73 12.86 -8.12
CA LEU A 75 -1.49 13.25 -8.81
C LEU A 75 -1.24 12.48 -10.12
N ALA A 76 -1.79 11.28 -10.27
CA ALA A 76 -1.78 10.52 -11.53
C ALA A 76 -2.50 11.23 -12.70
N THR A 77 -3.33 12.24 -12.41
CA THR A 77 -4.04 13.07 -13.40
C THR A 77 -3.57 14.52 -13.44
N VAL A 78 -2.68 14.93 -12.54
CA VAL A 78 -2.14 16.29 -12.45
C VAL A 78 -0.94 16.44 -13.38
N ASP A 79 -0.84 17.59 -14.06
CA ASP A 79 0.36 17.95 -14.80
C ASP A 79 1.51 18.31 -13.83
N LEU A 80 2.49 17.41 -13.73
CA LEU A 80 3.72 17.58 -12.94
C LEU A 80 4.93 18.02 -13.79
N SER A 81 4.69 18.61 -14.97
CA SER A 81 5.74 19.16 -15.85
C SER A 81 6.40 20.42 -15.27
N SER A 82 5.70 21.17 -14.41
CA SER A 82 6.20 22.38 -13.77
C SER A 82 5.59 22.60 -12.38
N GLU A 83 6.26 23.41 -11.55
CA GLU A 83 5.71 23.83 -10.26
C GLU A 83 4.44 24.69 -10.42
N GLU A 84 4.37 25.51 -11.48
CA GLU A 84 3.20 26.34 -11.76
C GLU A 84 1.97 25.48 -12.08
N SER A 85 2.14 24.43 -12.88
CA SER A 85 1.08 23.44 -13.18
C SER A 85 0.55 22.78 -11.91
N LEU A 86 1.44 22.37 -11.00
CA LEU A 86 1.07 21.76 -9.72
C LEU A 86 0.33 22.75 -8.80
N LEU A 87 0.81 23.99 -8.68
CA LEU A 87 0.13 25.03 -7.89
C LEU A 87 -1.25 25.37 -8.48
N ARG A 88 -1.40 25.42 -9.81
CA ARG A 88 -2.70 25.59 -10.49
C ARG A 88 -3.65 24.44 -10.19
N ALA A 89 -3.17 23.20 -10.20
CA ALA A 89 -3.96 22.03 -9.83
C ALA A 89 -4.40 22.08 -8.36
N LEU A 90 -3.49 22.42 -7.44
CA LEU A 90 -3.82 22.61 -6.02
C LEU A 90 -4.90 23.69 -5.82
N VAL A 91 -4.80 24.83 -6.49
CA VAL A 91 -5.85 25.88 -6.48
C VAL A 91 -7.19 25.32 -6.97
N SER A 92 -7.20 24.58 -8.08
CA SER A 92 -8.41 23.97 -8.66
C SER A 92 -9.08 22.97 -7.71
N GLU A 93 -8.32 22.00 -7.18
CA GLU A 93 -8.86 20.97 -6.28
C GLU A 93 -9.32 21.56 -4.94
N ILE A 94 -8.58 22.51 -4.36
CA ILE A 94 -9.00 23.21 -3.13
C ILE A 94 -10.32 23.95 -3.36
N ARG A 95 -10.48 24.64 -4.51
CA ARG A 95 -11.74 25.32 -4.84
C ARG A 95 -12.90 24.32 -4.94
N ALA A 96 -12.71 23.22 -5.68
CA ALA A 96 -13.71 22.18 -5.85
C ALA A 96 -14.11 21.53 -4.51
N ALA A 97 -13.14 21.26 -3.62
CA ALA A 97 -13.39 20.73 -2.28
C ALA A 97 -14.17 21.73 -1.40
N LEU A 98 -13.85 23.02 -1.47
CA LEU A 98 -14.59 24.07 -0.76
C LEU A 98 -16.03 24.22 -1.27
N ASP A 99 -16.25 24.18 -2.59
CA ASP A 99 -17.59 24.20 -3.20
C ASP A 99 -18.43 23.00 -2.75
N GLN A 100 -17.86 21.78 -2.79
CA GLN A 100 -18.51 20.56 -2.31
C GLN A 100 -18.83 20.61 -0.81
N ALA A 101 -17.96 21.23 -0.01
CA ALA A 101 -18.16 21.45 1.42
C ALA A 101 -19.09 22.64 1.76
N GLY A 102 -19.76 23.24 0.77
CA GLY A 102 -20.67 24.38 0.95
C GLY A 102 -20.01 25.64 1.48
N ALA A 103 -18.69 25.80 1.30
CA ALA A 103 -17.96 27.00 1.68
C ALA A 103 -18.15 28.14 0.67
N SER A 104 -18.00 29.39 1.11
CA SER A 104 -18.14 30.56 0.24
C SER A 104 -16.91 30.78 -0.64
N THR A 105 -16.87 30.17 -1.82
CA THR A 105 -15.77 30.29 -2.79
C THR A 105 -15.70 31.63 -3.53
N TYR A 106 -16.75 32.46 -3.50
CA TYR A 106 -16.81 33.77 -4.18
C TYR A 106 -15.65 34.74 -3.87
N ARG A 107 -15.01 34.62 -2.71
CA ARG A 107 -13.87 35.47 -2.31
C ARG A 107 -12.50 34.85 -2.62
N LEU A 108 -12.43 33.59 -3.07
CA LEU A 108 -11.17 32.97 -3.42
C LEU A 108 -10.51 33.72 -4.58
N PRO A 109 -9.24 34.13 -4.44
CA PRO A 109 -8.49 34.75 -5.53
C PRO A 109 -8.49 33.89 -6.80
N GLU A 110 -8.60 34.52 -7.96
CA GLU A 110 -8.25 33.88 -9.23
C GLU A 110 -6.73 33.81 -9.37
N TRP A 111 -6.24 32.89 -10.22
CA TRP A 111 -4.81 32.73 -10.46
C TRP A 111 -4.17 34.06 -10.93
N PRO A 112 -2.98 34.45 -10.43
CA PRO A 112 -2.39 35.74 -10.72
C PRO A 112 -2.13 35.91 -12.22
N THR A 113 -2.67 37.00 -12.77
CA THR A 113 -2.47 37.41 -14.18
C THR A 113 -1.51 38.60 -14.29
N THR A 114 -1.09 39.20 -13.17
CA THR A 114 -0.18 40.35 -13.16
C THR A 114 1.27 39.89 -13.08
N ALA A 115 2.19 40.62 -13.70
CA ALA A 115 3.61 40.25 -13.73
C ALA A 115 4.29 40.29 -12.36
N GLU A 116 3.75 41.07 -11.41
CA GLU A 116 4.28 41.18 -10.04
C GLU A 116 3.84 40.00 -9.17
N GLU A 117 2.56 39.60 -9.22
CA GLU A 117 2.07 38.45 -8.45
C GLU A 117 2.55 37.11 -9.03
N SER A 118 2.63 37.01 -10.37
CA SER A 118 3.19 35.83 -11.04
C SER A 118 4.70 35.65 -10.84
N ALA A 119 5.40 36.63 -10.27
CA ALA A 119 6.83 36.52 -9.98
C ALA A 119 7.14 35.60 -8.79
N ASN A 120 6.20 35.42 -7.85
CA ASN A 120 6.37 34.51 -6.71
C ASN A 120 5.09 33.68 -6.44
N PRO A 121 4.78 32.68 -7.29
CA PRO A 121 3.54 31.91 -7.18
C PRO A 121 3.43 31.11 -5.87
N ARG A 122 4.56 30.73 -5.24
CA ARG A 122 4.59 30.09 -3.91
C ARG A 122 4.05 31.00 -2.82
N GLU A 123 4.52 32.25 -2.79
CA GLU A 123 4.13 33.23 -1.78
C GLU A 123 2.68 33.68 -1.96
N TRP A 124 2.26 33.90 -3.21
CA TRP A 124 0.86 34.17 -3.56
C TRP A 124 -0.06 33.00 -3.15
N PHE A 125 0.33 31.75 -3.44
CA PHE A 125 -0.45 30.57 -3.02
C PHE A 125 -0.57 30.50 -1.49
N ARG A 126 0.55 30.70 -0.78
CA ARG A 126 0.58 30.65 0.69
C ARG A 126 -0.25 31.75 1.33
N THR A 127 0.00 33.02 0.99
CA THR A 127 -0.53 34.18 1.75
C THR A 127 -1.80 34.76 1.15
N THR A 128 -1.94 34.75 -0.18
CA THR A 128 -3.12 35.33 -0.84
C THR A 128 -4.23 34.29 -0.99
N TYR A 129 -3.91 33.09 -1.48
CA TYR A 129 -4.92 32.06 -1.75
C TYR A 129 -5.32 31.26 -0.51
N LEU A 130 -4.36 30.64 0.17
CA LEU A 130 -4.63 29.68 1.23
C LEU A 130 -5.18 30.33 2.51
N GLU A 131 -4.75 31.55 2.86
CA GLU A 131 -5.37 32.32 3.97
C GLU A 131 -6.87 32.52 3.74
N VAL A 132 -7.27 32.90 2.52
CA VAL A 132 -8.68 33.13 2.17
C VAL A 132 -9.47 31.82 2.11
N ALA A 133 -8.87 30.73 1.63
CA ALA A 133 -9.49 29.41 1.64
C ALA A 133 -9.76 28.91 3.07
N LEU A 134 -8.77 29.00 3.95
CA LEU A 134 -8.91 28.64 5.37
C LEU A 134 -9.89 29.57 6.11
N ALA A 135 -9.93 30.86 5.76
CA ALA A 135 -10.94 31.79 6.30
C ALA A 135 -12.38 31.43 5.85
N ALA A 136 -12.56 30.96 4.61
CA ALA A 136 -13.86 30.49 4.10
C ALA A 136 -14.36 29.22 4.83
N LEU A 137 -13.45 28.39 5.33
CA LEU A 137 -13.74 27.19 6.14
C LEU A 137 -14.14 27.49 7.60
N ARG A 138 -13.88 28.70 8.11
CA ARG A 138 -14.18 29.17 9.47
C ARG A 138 -13.47 28.38 10.58
N ILE A 139 -14.15 27.42 11.19
CA ILE A 139 -13.62 26.54 12.24
C ILE A 139 -13.18 25.17 11.71
N ARG A 140 -13.44 24.91 10.42
CA ARG A 140 -13.11 23.65 9.76
C ARG A 140 -11.65 23.65 9.31
N HIS A 141 -11.04 22.47 9.34
CA HIS A 141 -9.70 22.17 8.85
C HIS A 141 -9.75 21.83 7.34
N LEU A 142 -8.68 22.15 6.63
CA LEU A 142 -8.44 21.68 5.27
C LEU A 142 -7.46 20.50 5.32
N LEU A 143 -7.88 19.34 4.83
CA LEU A 143 -7.05 18.14 4.77
C LEU A 143 -6.62 17.88 3.32
N LEU A 144 -5.39 18.23 2.96
CA LEU A 144 -4.84 17.98 1.63
C LEU A 144 -4.40 16.52 1.51
N ALA A 145 -5.12 15.72 0.73
CA ALA A 145 -4.84 14.30 0.55
C ALA A 145 -4.21 14.04 -0.83
N PHE A 146 -2.89 13.97 -0.89
CA PHE A 146 -2.14 13.64 -2.10
C PHE A 146 -2.24 12.13 -2.40
N ASP A 147 -3.02 11.78 -3.42
CA ASP A 147 -3.11 10.41 -3.92
C ASP A 147 -1.98 10.16 -4.93
N ASP A 148 -1.35 8.98 -4.87
CA ASP A 148 -0.11 8.65 -5.59
C ASP A 148 1.04 9.67 -5.38
N ALA A 149 1.27 10.09 -4.12
CA ALA A 149 2.29 11.07 -3.70
C ALA A 149 3.74 10.71 -4.09
N HIS A 150 4.00 9.44 -4.43
CA HIS A 150 5.28 9.00 -4.99
C HIS A 150 5.61 9.68 -6.34
N LEU A 151 4.60 10.10 -7.11
CA LEU A 151 4.79 10.85 -8.36
C LEU A 151 5.44 12.23 -8.15
N LEU A 152 5.26 12.86 -6.98
CA LEU A 152 5.99 14.07 -6.60
C LEU A 152 7.48 13.76 -6.39
N LEU A 153 7.79 12.62 -5.75
CA LEU A 153 9.17 12.18 -5.51
C LEU A 153 9.88 11.93 -6.84
N ASP A 154 9.22 11.26 -7.77
CA ASP A 154 9.76 11.03 -9.11
C ASP A 154 9.94 12.32 -9.92
N ALA A 155 9.01 13.26 -9.80
CA ALA A 155 9.10 14.57 -10.47
C ALA A 155 10.27 15.41 -9.91
N ILE A 156 10.51 15.36 -8.60
CA ILE A 156 11.69 15.96 -7.96
C ILE A 156 12.98 15.26 -8.42
N ALA A 157 12.98 13.92 -8.48
CA ALA A 157 14.14 13.13 -8.92
C ALA A 157 14.51 13.39 -10.39
N ARG A 158 13.50 13.58 -11.26
CA ARG A 158 13.68 14.00 -12.67
C ARG A 158 14.04 15.49 -12.81
N GLY A 159 13.84 16.30 -11.78
CA GLY A 159 14.09 17.74 -11.79
C GLY A 159 13.01 18.59 -12.47
N THR A 160 11.79 18.06 -12.68
CA THR A 160 10.64 18.87 -13.13
C THR A 160 10.03 19.69 -11.99
N LEU A 161 10.14 19.19 -10.75
CA LEU A 161 9.83 19.93 -9.52
C LEU A 161 11.11 20.26 -8.74
N PRO A 162 11.19 21.42 -8.05
CA PRO A 162 12.34 21.75 -7.23
C PRO A 162 12.54 20.81 -6.04
N LYS A 163 13.82 20.60 -5.68
CA LYS A 163 14.23 19.71 -4.58
C LYS A 163 13.70 20.12 -3.21
N ASP A 164 13.33 21.38 -3.03
CA ASP A 164 12.79 21.90 -1.78
C ASP A 164 11.25 21.84 -1.70
N TRP A 165 10.57 21.24 -2.68
CA TRP A 165 9.10 21.18 -2.73
C TRP A 165 8.48 20.53 -1.47
N LEU A 166 9.06 19.43 -0.97
CA LEU A 166 8.56 18.79 0.26
C LEU A 166 8.77 19.66 1.50
N ARG A 167 9.83 20.47 1.53
CA ARG A 167 10.08 21.46 2.58
C ARG A 167 9.04 22.59 2.52
N VAL A 168 8.63 23.02 1.32
CA VAL A 168 7.54 23.99 1.14
C VAL A 168 6.22 23.45 1.70
N LEU A 169 5.90 22.16 1.52
CA LEU A 169 4.72 21.54 2.14
C LEU A 169 4.82 21.50 3.68
N GLY A 170 6.02 21.28 4.23
CA GLY A 170 6.27 21.37 5.67
C GLY A 170 6.13 22.81 6.20
N ASP A 171 6.67 23.79 5.48
CA ASP A 171 6.51 25.22 5.77
C ASP A 171 5.01 25.63 5.79
N LEU A 172 4.16 24.98 4.98
CA LEU A 172 2.70 25.22 4.97
C LEU A 172 2.00 24.61 6.18
N LEU A 173 2.34 23.38 6.58
CA LEU A 173 1.82 22.77 7.82
C LEU A 173 2.16 23.62 9.04
N ALA A 174 3.44 24.00 9.19
CA ALA A 174 3.92 24.82 10.30
C ALA A 174 3.35 26.27 10.30
N ALA A 175 2.83 26.75 9.18
CA ALA A 175 2.22 28.08 9.08
C ALA A 175 0.71 28.10 9.40
N TYR A 176 0.03 26.95 9.38
CA TYR A 176 -1.43 26.88 9.42
C TYR A 176 -1.96 25.76 10.31
N ASP A 177 -2.30 26.08 11.56
CA ASP A 177 -2.90 25.16 12.55
C ASP A 177 -4.19 24.41 12.10
N ARG A 178 -4.81 24.85 11.00
CA ARG A 178 -6.03 24.25 10.39
C ARG A 178 -5.75 23.58 9.03
N LEU A 179 -4.48 23.31 8.73
CA LEU A 179 -4.05 22.60 7.54
C LEU A 179 -3.43 21.28 7.97
N ASP A 180 -3.94 20.19 7.42
CA ASP A 180 -3.42 18.85 7.61
C ASP A 180 -3.06 18.27 6.22
N ILE A 181 -2.04 17.42 6.16
CA ILE A 181 -1.60 16.76 4.91
C ILE A 181 -1.60 15.25 5.11
N VAL A 182 -2.16 14.53 4.14
CA VAL A 182 -2.05 13.06 3.98
C VAL A 182 -1.38 12.77 2.64
N CYS A 183 -0.38 11.88 2.65
CA CYS A 183 0.29 11.39 1.45
C CYS A 183 0.04 9.89 1.30
N ALA A 184 -0.62 9.46 0.22
CA ALA A 184 -0.73 8.04 -0.13
C ALA A 184 0.43 7.64 -1.05
N LEU A 185 1.24 6.65 -0.65
CA LEU A 185 2.39 6.17 -1.42
C LEU A 185 2.26 4.70 -1.79
N ASP A 186 2.91 4.31 -2.88
CA ASP A 186 3.17 2.90 -3.14
C ASP A 186 4.24 2.35 -2.18
N ALA A 187 4.09 1.09 -1.75
CA ALA A 187 5.00 0.43 -0.81
C ALA A 187 6.46 0.37 -1.30
N SER A 188 6.70 0.44 -2.62
CA SER A 188 8.05 0.53 -3.18
C SER A 188 8.85 1.76 -2.73
N TYR A 189 8.18 2.83 -2.29
CA TYR A 189 8.81 4.07 -1.82
C TYR A 189 9.04 4.12 -0.30
N GLU A 190 8.53 3.15 0.47
CA GLU A 190 8.53 3.13 1.94
C GLU A 190 9.93 3.34 2.55
N ASN A 191 10.95 2.71 1.96
CA ASN A 191 12.36 2.88 2.36
C ASN A 191 12.90 4.31 2.20
N GLN A 192 12.28 5.12 1.33
CA GLN A 192 12.66 6.52 1.11
C GLN A 192 11.94 7.47 2.08
N VAL A 193 10.74 7.12 2.53
CA VAL A 193 9.83 8.00 3.31
C VAL A 193 10.51 8.56 4.56
N LEU A 194 11.22 7.72 5.32
CA LEU A 194 11.91 8.14 6.55
C LEU A 194 13.11 9.08 6.31
N GLY A 195 13.61 9.18 5.07
CA GLY A 195 14.64 10.14 4.68
C GLY A 195 14.10 11.53 4.30
N LEU A 196 12.78 11.72 4.26
CA LEU A 196 12.14 12.94 3.80
C LEU A 196 11.58 13.72 5.00
N GLU A 197 12.00 14.98 5.17
CA GLU A 197 11.67 15.81 6.34
C GLU A 197 10.18 15.90 6.64
N LEU A 198 9.34 16.05 5.61
CA LEU A 198 7.87 16.09 5.71
C LEU A 198 7.25 14.78 6.23
N LEU A 199 7.91 13.64 6.02
CA LEU A 199 7.35 12.29 6.20
C LEU A 199 8.16 11.43 7.19
N ASN A 200 9.14 11.98 7.89
CA ASN A 200 10.10 11.21 8.69
C ASN A 200 9.59 10.71 10.06
N ASP A 201 8.29 10.81 10.32
CA ASP A 201 7.68 10.31 11.56
C ASP A 201 6.99 8.94 11.36
N PRO A 202 7.58 7.84 11.86
CA PRO A 202 6.97 6.51 11.73
C PRO A 202 5.66 6.36 12.52
N THR A 203 5.37 7.24 13.49
CA THR A 203 4.09 7.19 14.24
C THR A 203 2.92 7.75 13.44
N LEU A 204 3.21 8.51 12.39
CA LEU A 204 2.25 9.07 11.43
C LEU A 204 2.10 8.20 10.16
N HIS A 205 2.65 6.98 10.16
CA HIS A 205 2.57 6.04 9.05
C HIS A 205 1.54 4.94 9.32
N PHE A 206 0.67 4.68 8.35
CA PHE A 206 -0.21 3.53 8.33
C PHE A 206 0.06 2.68 7.08
N ARG A 207 0.38 1.39 7.29
CA ARG A 207 0.55 0.41 6.22
C ARG A 207 -0.78 -0.28 5.91
N LEU A 208 -1.35 0.01 4.75
CA LEU A 208 -2.55 -0.65 4.23
C LEU A 208 -2.22 -2.07 3.76
N THR A 209 -3.04 -3.02 4.20
CA THR A 209 -2.97 -4.46 3.89
C THR A 209 -4.22 -4.91 3.13
N GLU A 210 -4.29 -6.20 2.81
CA GLU A 210 -5.47 -6.87 2.28
C GLU A 210 -6.66 -6.79 3.25
N LEU A 211 -7.88 -6.87 2.71
CA LEU A 211 -9.10 -6.97 3.51
C LEU A 211 -9.08 -8.23 4.38
N ALA A 212 -9.59 -8.10 5.61
CA ALA A 212 -9.90 -9.25 6.43
C ALA A 212 -10.93 -10.15 5.72
N LEU A 213 -10.83 -11.46 5.90
CA LEU A 213 -11.69 -12.44 5.21
C LEU A 213 -13.20 -12.13 5.32
N PRO A 214 -13.74 -11.67 6.47
CA PRO A 214 -15.15 -11.28 6.56
C PRO A 214 -15.50 -10.09 5.65
N ASP A 215 -14.66 -9.07 5.55
CA ASP A 215 -14.92 -7.90 4.70
C ASP A 215 -14.75 -8.23 3.21
N ALA A 216 -13.80 -9.11 2.87
CA ALA A 216 -13.66 -9.64 1.51
C ALA A 216 -14.90 -10.47 1.10
N GLU A 217 -15.45 -11.29 2.00
CA GLU A 217 -16.69 -12.04 1.76
C GLU A 217 -17.90 -11.11 1.57
N ARG A 218 -18.02 -10.07 2.40
CA ARG A 218 -19.07 -9.05 2.28
C ARG A 218 -18.99 -8.31 0.96
N LEU A 219 -17.79 -7.91 0.52
CA LEU A 219 -17.54 -7.28 -0.78
C LEU A 219 -18.03 -8.17 -1.93
N VAL A 220 -17.82 -9.49 -1.87
CA VAL A 220 -18.28 -10.43 -2.92
C VAL A 220 -19.81 -10.63 -2.88
N ARG A 221 -20.42 -10.70 -1.69
CA ARG A 221 -21.84 -11.07 -1.52
C ARG A 221 -22.80 -9.89 -1.55
N GLU A 222 -22.56 -8.83 -0.76
CA GLU A 222 -23.55 -7.78 -0.46
C GLU A 222 -23.98 -6.97 -1.69
N PRO A 223 -23.08 -6.51 -2.59
CA PRO A 223 -23.46 -5.65 -3.73
C PRO A 223 -24.39 -6.30 -4.77
N VAL A 224 -24.46 -7.65 -4.79
CA VAL A 224 -25.22 -8.43 -5.78
C VAL A 224 -26.24 -9.38 -5.16
N ALA A 225 -26.41 -9.36 -3.84
CA ALA A 225 -27.41 -10.15 -3.13
C ALA A 225 -28.86 -10.03 -3.67
N PRO A 226 -29.32 -8.88 -4.23
CA PRO A 226 -30.63 -8.78 -4.88
C PRO A 226 -30.72 -9.44 -6.26
N LEU A 227 -29.59 -9.77 -6.90
CA LEU A 227 -29.51 -10.17 -8.31
C LEU A 227 -29.41 -11.69 -8.48
N TRP A 228 -28.59 -12.35 -7.67
CA TRP A 228 -28.36 -13.80 -7.75
C TRP A 228 -27.89 -14.38 -6.41
N THR A 229 -27.84 -15.71 -6.35
CA THR A 229 -27.17 -16.46 -5.29
C THR A 229 -25.88 -17.09 -5.79
N TYR A 230 -25.02 -17.53 -4.88
CA TYR A 230 -23.85 -18.35 -5.20
C TYR A 230 -24.17 -19.82 -4.93
N ALA A 231 -23.63 -20.73 -5.74
CA ALA A 231 -23.61 -22.15 -5.38
C ALA A 231 -22.61 -22.40 -4.23
N GLU A 232 -22.76 -23.54 -3.56
CA GLU A 232 -21.90 -23.95 -2.44
C GLU A 232 -20.41 -24.01 -2.86
N GLY A 233 -19.52 -23.49 -2.01
CA GLY A 233 -18.07 -23.44 -2.27
C GLY A 233 -17.60 -22.36 -3.25
N VAL A 234 -18.50 -21.65 -3.94
CA VAL A 234 -18.11 -20.69 -4.99
C VAL A 234 -17.51 -19.41 -4.40
N VAL A 235 -18.02 -18.91 -3.27
CA VAL A 235 -17.48 -17.70 -2.63
C VAL A 235 -16.12 -17.99 -2.01
N GLU A 236 -15.97 -19.16 -1.40
CA GLU A 236 -14.74 -19.69 -0.83
C GLU A 236 -13.65 -19.81 -1.91
N ARG A 237 -14.01 -20.23 -3.13
CA ARG A 237 -13.09 -20.24 -4.29
C ARG A 237 -12.74 -18.85 -4.82
N ILE A 238 -13.67 -17.89 -4.80
CA ILE A 238 -13.36 -16.48 -5.14
C ILE A 238 -12.32 -15.92 -4.16
N LEU A 239 -12.51 -16.17 -2.86
CA LEU A 239 -11.61 -15.74 -1.80
C LEU A 239 -10.26 -16.45 -1.86
N ALA A 240 -10.19 -17.71 -2.29
CA ALA A 240 -8.91 -18.39 -2.57
C ALA A 240 -8.19 -17.80 -3.79
N LEU A 241 -8.92 -17.45 -4.86
CA LEU A 241 -8.35 -16.86 -6.08
C LEU A 241 -7.74 -15.47 -5.85
N ALA A 242 -8.44 -14.59 -5.13
CA ALA A 242 -8.05 -13.19 -4.93
C ALA A 242 -7.43 -12.88 -3.56
N GLY A 243 -7.54 -13.77 -2.58
CA GLY A 243 -7.30 -13.45 -1.18
C GLY A 243 -8.22 -12.32 -0.70
N GLY A 244 -7.69 -11.44 0.14
CA GLY A 244 -8.35 -10.19 0.54
C GLY A 244 -8.02 -8.99 -0.37
N ASN A 245 -7.43 -9.19 -1.55
CA ASN A 245 -6.99 -8.07 -2.40
C ASN A 245 -8.20 -7.39 -3.10
N PRO A 246 -8.50 -6.10 -2.82
CA PRO A 246 -9.67 -5.42 -3.37
C PRO A 246 -9.70 -5.40 -4.89
N PHE A 247 -8.58 -5.09 -5.55
CA PHE A 247 -8.49 -5.05 -7.00
C PHE A 247 -8.81 -6.41 -7.64
N LEU A 248 -8.25 -7.51 -7.12
CA LEU A 248 -8.53 -8.85 -7.64
C LEU A 248 -9.98 -9.27 -7.39
N LEU A 249 -10.53 -8.98 -6.21
CA LEU A 249 -11.94 -9.25 -5.89
C LEU A 249 -12.89 -8.49 -6.83
N HIS A 250 -12.66 -7.19 -7.04
CA HIS A 250 -13.44 -6.38 -7.98
C HIS A 250 -13.30 -6.89 -9.42
N SER A 251 -12.10 -7.29 -9.86
CA SER A 251 -11.86 -7.86 -11.20
C SER A 251 -12.66 -9.16 -11.41
N ILE A 252 -12.54 -10.12 -10.50
CA ILE A 252 -13.33 -11.38 -10.54
C ILE A 252 -14.83 -11.08 -10.54
N CYS A 253 -15.31 -10.26 -9.60
CA CYS A 253 -16.74 -10.00 -9.44
C CYS A 253 -17.33 -9.21 -10.62
N ARG A 254 -16.57 -8.29 -11.24
CA ARG A 254 -16.95 -7.60 -12.47
C ARG A 254 -17.13 -8.56 -13.65
N LEU A 255 -16.22 -9.53 -13.79
CA LEU A 255 -16.29 -10.56 -14.84
C LEU A 255 -17.47 -11.52 -14.60
N LEU A 256 -17.70 -11.95 -13.36
CA LEU A 256 -18.88 -12.74 -12.97
C LEU A 256 -20.19 -11.98 -13.25
N PHE A 257 -20.24 -10.68 -12.98
CA PHE A 257 -21.40 -9.84 -13.28
C PHE A 257 -21.71 -9.83 -14.77
N ARG A 258 -20.72 -9.56 -15.64
CA ARG A 258 -20.89 -9.59 -17.11
C ARG A 258 -21.39 -10.94 -17.59
N ARG A 259 -20.82 -12.04 -17.09
CA ARG A 259 -21.26 -13.40 -17.41
C ARG A 259 -22.67 -13.71 -16.89
N SER A 260 -23.08 -13.06 -15.80
CA SER A 260 -24.44 -13.11 -15.29
C SER A 260 -25.42 -12.31 -16.17
N GLU A 261 -25.01 -11.15 -16.71
CA GLU A 261 -25.81 -10.36 -17.67
C GLU A 261 -26.16 -11.15 -18.94
N GLU A 262 -25.23 -11.97 -19.47
CA GLU A 262 -25.45 -12.85 -20.65
C GLU A 262 -26.69 -13.75 -20.49
N ARG A 263 -27.03 -14.13 -19.26
CA ARG A 263 -28.21 -14.93 -18.89
C ARG A 263 -29.28 -14.13 -18.15
N SER A 264 -29.26 -12.79 -18.26
CA SER A 264 -30.18 -11.87 -17.58
C SER A 264 -30.27 -12.11 -16.07
N HIS A 265 -29.12 -12.43 -15.44
CA HIS A 265 -28.97 -12.79 -14.03
C HIS A 265 -29.76 -14.03 -13.58
N THR A 266 -30.15 -14.91 -14.51
CA THR A 266 -30.97 -16.08 -14.20
C THR A 266 -30.15 -17.21 -13.55
N GLY A 267 -30.47 -17.54 -12.30
CA GLY A 267 -29.90 -18.68 -11.58
C GLY A 267 -28.59 -18.37 -10.83
N PRO A 268 -28.03 -19.33 -10.08
CA PRO A 268 -26.86 -19.10 -9.23
C PRO A 268 -25.58 -18.92 -10.04
N ILE A 269 -24.58 -18.22 -9.49
CA ILE A 269 -23.18 -18.26 -9.95
C ILE A 269 -22.57 -19.61 -9.54
N THR A 270 -21.88 -20.27 -10.47
CA THR A 270 -21.39 -21.64 -10.34
C THR A 270 -19.88 -21.76 -10.55
N ASP A 271 -19.31 -22.93 -10.25
CA ASP A 271 -17.91 -23.27 -10.53
C ASP A 271 -17.54 -23.09 -12.02
N ASN A 272 -18.46 -23.48 -12.91
CA ASN A 272 -18.31 -23.31 -14.36
C ASN A 272 -18.26 -21.84 -14.78
N ASP A 273 -18.84 -20.92 -14.00
CA ASP A 273 -18.74 -19.48 -14.25
C ASP A 273 -17.36 -18.94 -13.89
N LEU A 274 -16.82 -19.35 -12.73
CA LEU A 274 -15.44 -19.04 -12.33
C LEU A 274 -14.42 -19.60 -13.34
N THR A 275 -14.59 -20.86 -13.74
CA THR A 275 -13.71 -21.53 -14.71
C THR A 275 -13.69 -20.78 -16.04
N ALA A 276 -14.84 -20.30 -16.52
CA ALA A 276 -14.94 -19.59 -17.79
C ALA A 276 -14.35 -18.17 -17.76
N ILE A 277 -14.36 -17.48 -16.61
CA ILE A 277 -13.74 -16.15 -16.49
C ILE A 277 -12.25 -16.20 -16.12
N HIS A 278 -11.73 -17.38 -15.72
CA HIS A 278 -10.39 -17.51 -15.13
C HIS A 278 -9.28 -16.88 -15.97
N VAL A 279 -9.26 -17.12 -17.29
CA VAL A 279 -8.26 -16.53 -18.21
C VAL A 279 -8.31 -15.00 -18.21
N ALA A 280 -9.50 -14.41 -18.21
CA ALA A 280 -9.67 -12.95 -18.17
C ALA A 280 -9.38 -12.35 -16.78
N ALA A 281 -9.63 -13.11 -15.71
CA ALA A 281 -9.25 -12.71 -14.35
C ALA A 281 -7.72 -12.74 -14.17
N LEU A 282 -7.04 -13.71 -14.80
CA LEU A 282 -5.59 -13.84 -14.79
C LEU A 282 -4.88 -12.71 -15.57
N ASP A 283 -5.42 -12.37 -16.74
CA ASP A 283 -5.00 -11.21 -17.55
C ASP A 283 -5.13 -9.91 -16.74
N GLN A 284 -6.29 -9.67 -16.13
CA GLN A 284 -6.51 -8.51 -15.24
C GLN A 284 -5.61 -8.52 -14.00
N ALA A 285 -5.27 -9.69 -13.44
CA ALA A 285 -4.34 -9.78 -12.32
C ALA A 285 -2.91 -9.30 -12.68
N GLY A 286 -2.54 -9.35 -13.96
CA GLY A 286 -1.26 -8.84 -14.48
C GLY A 286 -1.00 -7.37 -14.13
N GLU A 287 -2.04 -6.52 -14.12
CA GLU A 287 -1.98 -5.09 -13.76
C GLU A 287 -1.34 -4.79 -12.38
N ILE A 288 -1.37 -5.76 -11.46
CA ILE A 288 -0.73 -5.64 -10.14
C ILE A 288 0.40 -6.66 -9.94
N LEU A 289 0.33 -7.83 -10.57
CA LEU A 289 1.32 -8.90 -10.38
C LEU A 289 2.58 -8.70 -11.23
N GLU A 290 2.45 -8.22 -12.47
CA GLU A 290 3.60 -7.99 -13.36
C GLU A 290 4.57 -6.92 -12.81
N PRO A 291 4.12 -5.74 -12.33
CA PRO A 291 5.01 -4.77 -11.73
C PRO A 291 5.75 -5.30 -10.49
N LEU A 292 5.05 -6.04 -9.62
CA LEU A 292 5.63 -6.67 -8.42
C LEU A 292 6.69 -7.72 -8.81
N TRP A 293 6.42 -8.55 -9.81
CA TRP A 293 7.37 -9.54 -10.33
C TRP A 293 8.62 -8.89 -10.94
N ASN A 294 8.43 -7.84 -11.75
CA ASN A 294 9.52 -7.14 -12.43
C ASN A 294 10.42 -6.37 -11.46
N THR A 295 9.87 -5.85 -10.36
CA THR A 295 10.62 -5.20 -9.27
C THR A 295 11.28 -6.21 -8.30
N SER A 296 10.79 -7.45 -8.23
CA SER A 296 11.34 -8.49 -7.36
C SER A 296 12.77 -8.88 -7.77
N THR A 297 13.63 -9.11 -6.77
CA THR A 297 15.00 -9.59 -6.95
C THR A 297 15.03 -10.97 -7.62
N PRO A 298 16.18 -11.39 -8.22
CA PRO A 298 16.32 -12.73 -8.78
C PRO A 298 16.06 -13.85 -7.75
N ASN A 299 16.45 -13.65 -6.49
CA ASN A 299 16.23 -14.63 -5.43
C ASN A 299 14.76 -14.72 -5.01
N GLU A 300 14.03 -13.60 -4.94
CA GLU A 300 12.58 -13.61 -4.70
C GLU A 300 11.83 -14.30 -5.82
N ARG A 301 12.16 -13.99 -7.09
CA ARG A 301 11.55 -14.68 -8.25
C ARG A 301 11.83 -16.18 -8.25
N LEU A 302 13.08 -16.58 -7.99
CA LEU A 302 13.45 -18.00 -7.85
C LEU A 302 12.69 -18.68 -6.71
N THR A 303 12.60 -18.04 -5.55
CA THR A 303 11.90 -18.53 -4.35
C THR A 303 10.41 -18.70 -4.61
N MET A 304 9.78 -17.71 -5.25
CA MET A 304 8.36 -17.74 -5.62
C MET A 304 8.07 -18.87 -6.62
N THR A 305 8.87 -19.01 -7.68
CA THR A 305 8.74 -20.13 -8.62
C THR A 305 8.91 -21.48 -7.94
N ALA A 306 9.86 -21.61 -6.99
CA ALA A 306 10.07 -22.83 -6.24
C ALA A 306 8.89 -23.18 -5.32
N LEU A 307 8.31 -22.19 -4.63
CA LEU A 307 7.08 -22.36 -3.84
C LEU A 307 5.92 -22.84 -4.71
N VAL A 308 5.69 -22.21 -5.87
CA VAL A 308 4.64 -22.61 -6.83
C VAL A 308 4.85 -24.04 -7.34
N ARG A 309 6.09 -24.47 -7.60
CA ARG A 309 6.39 -25.85 -8.01
C ARG A 309 6.26 -26.87 -6.89
N LEU A 310 6.53 -26.51 -5.64
CA LEU A 310 6.30 -27.40 -4.50
C LEU A 310 4.81 -27.58 -4.21
N ASP A 311 4.02 -26.51 -4.29
CA ASP A 311 2.55 -26.54 -4.18
C ASP A 311 1.89 -27.40 -5.26
N GLU A 312 2.45 -27.43 -6.48
CA GLU A 312 2.03 -28.36 -7.55
C GLU A 312 2.32 -29.84 -7.26
N LEU A 313 3.47 -30.13 -6.63
CA LEU A 313 3.94 -31.50 -6.40
C LEU A 313 3.31 -32.12 -5.16
N GLU A 314 3.12 -31.33 -4.11
CA GLU A 314 2.59 -31.74 -2.81
C GLU A 314 1.48 -30.78 -2.35
N PRO A 315 0.30 -30.79 -3.02
CA PRO A 315 -0.82 -29.92 -2.67
C PRO A 315 -1.23 -30.07 -1.20
N GLU A 316 -1.65 -28.95 -0.59
CA GLU A 316 -2.10 -28.86 0.81
C GLU A 316 -1.03 -29.15 1.88
N GLN A 317 0.19 -29.58 1.53
CA GLN A 317 1.27 -29.72 2.50
C GLN A 317 1.90 -28.35 2.85
N PRO A 318 2.15 -28.06 4.13
CA PRO A 318 2.81 -26.82 4.52
C PRO A 318 4.28 -26.81 4.09
N ILE A 319 4.64 -25.91 3.18
CA ILE A 319 6.01 -25.81 2.69
C ILE A 319 6.89 -25.19 3.78
N SER A 320 7.81 -25.99 4.33
CA SER A 320 8.76 -25.52 5.35
C SER A 320 10.02 -24.89 4.73
N PHE A 321 10.74 -24.09 5.52
CA PHE A 321 12.01 -23.48 5.09
C PHE A 321 13.03 -24.50 4.59
N GLU A 322 13.23 -25.61 5.33
CA GLU A 322 14.21 -26.63 4.98
C GLU A 322 13.79 -27.47 3.76
N MET A 323 12.49 -27.69 3.57
CA MET A 323 11.95 -28.35 2.36
C MET A 323 12.22 -27.50 1.11
N LEU A 324 11.92 -26.21 1.17
CA LEU A 324 12.16 -25.26 0.08
C LEU A 324 13.65 -25.11 -0.22
N TYR A 325 14.49 -25.01 0.82
CA TYR A 325 15.95 -24.95 0.68
C TYR A 325 16.53 -26.23 0.08
N GLY A 326 16.07 -27.39 0.54
CA GLY A 326 16.46 -28.71 0.02
C GLY A 326 16.06 -28.91 -1.44
N TRP A 327 14.86 -28.48 -1.83
CA TRP A 327 14.41 -28.52 -3.23
C TRP A 327 15.25 -27.61 -4.12
N LEU A 328 15.47 -26.36 -3.71
CA LEU A 328 16.27 -25.38 -4.46
C LEU A 328 17.72 -25.87 -4.67
N THR A 329 18.37 -26.35 -3.61
CA THR A 329 19.75 -26.85 -3.71
C THR A 329 19.83 -28.18 -4.46
N GLY A 330 18.85 -29.08 -4.28
CA GLY A 330 18.76 -30.35 -5.02
C GLY A 330 18.49 -30.16 -6.52
N ALA A 331 17.80 -29.08 -6.91
CA ALA A 331 17.59 -28.67 -8.29
C ALA A 331 18.78 -27.90 -8.90
N GLY A 332 19.88 -27.71 -8.15
CA GLY A 332 21.12 -27.09 -8.63
C GLY A 332 21.19 -25.56 -8.49
N TYR A 333 20.28 -24.92 -7.74
CA TYR A 333 20.34 -23.47 -7.52
C TYR A 333 21.33 -23.08 -6.42
N THR A 334 22.17 -22.10 -6.72
CA THR A 334 23.21 -21.56 -5.82
C THR A 334 22.66 -20.47 -4.90
N ILE A 335 21.75 -20.84 -4.00
CA ILE A 335 21.19 -19.96 -2.96
C ILE A 335 21.60 -20.42 -1.56
N ASN A 336 22.03 -19.49 -0.70
CA ASN A 336 22.34 -19.77 0.71
C ASN A 336 21.12 -19.50 1.63
N LYS A 337 21.14 -20.04 2.85
CA LYS A 337 20.01 -19.90 3.79
C LYS A 337 19.68 -18.44 4.11
N THR A 338 20.66 -17.55 4.23
CA THR A 338 20.43 -16.13 4.48
C THR A 338 19.76 -15.44 3.30
N GLN A 339 20.16 -15.75 2.08
CA GLN A 339 19.54 -15.25 0.84
C GLN A 339 18.10 -15.75 0.68
N LEU A 340 17.83 -17.02 0.97
CA LEU A 340 16.48 -17.57 0.95
C LEU A 340 15.59 -16.91 2.02
N ALA A 341 16.10 -16.75 3.25
CA ALA A 341 15.37 -16.08 4.33
C ALA A 341 15.12 -14.58 4.04
N ALA A 342 16.04 -13.90 3.34
CA ALA A 342 15.83 -12.54 2.88
C ALA A 342 14.74 -12.47 1.79
N ALA A 343 14.80 -13.37 0.80
CA ALA A 343 13.82 -13.47 -0.27
C ALA A 343 12.40 -13.78 0.26
N LEU A 344 12.28 -14.73 1.20
CA LEU A 344 11.00 -15.06 1.83
C LEU A 344 10.41 -13.87 2.61
N ARG A 345 11.23 -13.10 3.34
CA ARG A 345 10.78 -11.87 3.99
C ARG A 345 10.31 -10.81 3.00
N GLY A 346 11.02 -10.63 1.88
CA GLY A 346 10.61 -9.70 0.84
C GLY A 346 9.30 -10.10 0.15
N LEU A 347 9.10 -11.39 -0.12
CA LEU A 347 7.84 -11.92 -0.65
C LEU A 347 6.67 -11.80 0.34
N ASP A 348 6.92 -12.04 1.64
CA ASP A 348 5.93 -11.89 2.73
C ASP A 348 5.53 -10.42 2.93
N TYR A 349 6.53 -9.51 2.96
CA TYR A 349 6.32 -8.06 2.97
C TYR A 349 5.50 -7.55 1.79
N ASN A 350 5.72 -8.15 0.60
CA ASN A 350 4.99 -7.88 -0.63
C ASN A 350 3.67 -8.67 -0.76
N GLY A 351 3.28 -9.46 0.25
CA GLY A 351 2.02 -10.23 0.27
C GLY A 351 1.89 -11.28 -0.83
N LEU A 352 3.00 -11.66 -1.47
CA LEU A 352 3.05 -12.75 -2.47
C LEU A 352 3.21 -14.11 -1.81
N VAL A 353 3.74 -14.12 -0.59
CA VAL A 353 3.84 -15.26 0.32
C VAL A 353 3.24 -14.83 1.66
N ARG A 354 2.86 -15.79 2.50
CA ARG A 354 2.56 -15.56 3.91
C ARG A 354 3.34 -16.53 4.78
N ALA A 355 4.12 -16.01 5.71
CA ALA A 355 4.81 -16.80 6.73
C ALA A 355 3.88 -17.08 7.92
N ASP A 356 3.76 -18.34 8.32
CA ASP A 356 3.02 -18.82 9.49
C ASP A 356 3.95 -19.72 10.30
N ALA A 357 4.54 -19.17 11.37
CA ALA A 357 5.66 -19.75 12.11
C ALA A 357 6.83 -20.20 11.21
N ASP A 358 6.96 -21.50 10.96
CA ASP A 358 8.02 -22.11 10.13
C ASP A 358 7.50 -22.56 8.73
N HIS A 359 6.29 -22.16 8.35
CA HIS A 359 5.59 -22.63 7.15
C HIS A 359 5.22 -21.47 6.23
N TYR A 360 5.33 -21.68 4.93
CA TYR A 360 5.04 -20.68 3.91
C TYR A 360 3.82 -21.09 3.08
N ARG A 361 2.92 -20.14 2.83
CA ARG A 361 1.73 -20.33 2.01
C ARG A 361 1.62 -19.25 0.94
N LEU A 362 0.96 -19.58 -0.15
CA LEU A 362 0.67 -18.67 -1.26
C LEU A 362 -0.76 -18.11 -1.05
N PRO A 363 -0.94 -16.84 -0.64
CA PRO A 363 -2.22 -16.33 -0.15
C PRO A 363 -3.25 -16.00 -1.25
N VAL A 364 -2.84 -16.07 -2.54
CA VAL A 364 -3.63 -15.64 -3.70
C VAL A 364 -3.39 -16.64 -4.84
N CYS A 365 -4.35 -17.51 -5.15
CA CYS A 365 -4.15 -18.51 -6.20
C CYS A 365 -3.94 -17.88 -7.60
N LEU A 366 -4.53 -16.71 -7.89
CA LEU A 366 -4.22 -15.99 -9.14
C LEU A 366 -2.74 -15.59 -9.26
N ALA A 367 -2.02 -15.35 -8.16
CA ALA A 367 -0.59 -15.10 -8.19
C ALA A 367 0.20 -16.37 -8.57
N VAL A 368 -0.25 -17.53 -8.07
CA VAL A 368 0.30 -18.85 -8.41
C VAL A 368 0.11 -19.12 -9.91
N ASP A 369 -1.11 -18.98 -10.41
CA ASP A 369 -1.43 -19.21 -11.82
C ASP A 369 -0.75 -18.20 -12.76
N TRP A 370 -0.53 -16.96 -12.29
CA TRP A 370 0.17 -15.94 -13.06
C TRP A 370 1.67 -16.27 -13.17
N VAL A 371 2.29 -16.72 -12.07
CA VAL A 371 3.68 -17.22 -12.07
C VAL A 371 3.81 -18.46 -12.94
N ARG A 372 2.87 -19.43 -12.88
CA ARG A 372 2.85 -20.60 -13.79
C ARG A 372 2.84 -20.20 -15.27
N THR A 373 2.14 -19.13 -15.61
CA THR A 373 1.92 -18.69 -16.99
C THR A 373 3.06 -17.81 -17.52
N ASN A 374 3.62 -16.93 -16.67
CA ASN A 374 4.52 -15.85 -17.09
C ASN A 374 5.95 -15.96 -16.58
N ALA A 375 6.20 -16.71 -15.49
CA ALA A 375 7.57 -16.91 -15.03
C ALA A 375 8.32 -17.81 -16.01
N PRO A 376 9.54 -17.44 -16.45
CA PRO A 376 10.37 -18.36 -17.20
C PRO A 376 10.59 -19.62 -16.35
N SER A 377 10.41 -20.79 -16.96
CA SER A 377 10.86 -22.06 -16.36
C SER A 377 12.27 -21.83 -15.82
N PRO A 378 12.52 -22.10 -14.52
CA PRO A 378 13.81 -21.83 -13.97
C PRO A 378 14.73 -22.87 -14.59
N THR A 379 15.50 -22.41 -15.59
CA THR A 379 16.53 -23.22 -16.21
C THR A 379 17.56 -23.42 -15.12
N ALA A 380 17.57 -24.61 -14.52
CA ALA A 380 18.65 -25.03 -13.66
C ALA A 380 19.95 -24.64 -14.35
N ALA A 381 20.86 -23.99 -13.62
CA ALA A 381 22.15 -23.64 -14.18
C ALA A 381 22.75 -24.94 -14.68
N ASN A 382 22.78 -25.13 -16.01
CA ASN A 382 23.44 -26.28 -16.62
C ASN A 382 24.81 -26.30 -15.96
N PRO A 383 25.22 -27.40 -15.31
CA PRO A 383 26.58 -27.48 -14.80
C PRO A 383 27.47 -27.18 -16.01
N GLU A 384 28.23 -26.08 -15.95
CA GLU A 384 29.20 -25.79 -17.00
C GLU A 384 29.98 -27.09 -17.20
N PRO A 385 29.95 -27.68 -18.42
CA PRO A 385 30.40 -29.05 -18.60
C PRO A 385 31.83 -29.12 -18.07
N GLU A 386 32.02 -29.89 -17.00
CA GLU A 386 33.23 -29.87 -16.17
C GLU A 386 34.43 -29.72 -17.09
N ARG A 387 35.18 -28.62 -16.92
CA ARG A 387 36.22 -28.23 -17.87
C ARG A 387 37.34 -29.25 -17.79
N ARG A 388 37.14 -30.32 -18.56
CA ARG A 388 37.81 -31.61 -18.43
C ARG A 388 39.30 -31.36 -18.37
N GLU A 389 39.93 -31.71 -17.26
CA GLU A 389 41.35 -31.42 -17.03
C GLU A 389 42.23 -32.26 -17.98
N TRP A 390 42.38 -31.78 -19.21
CA TRP A 390 43.37 -32.28 -20.15
C TRP A 390 44.70 -31.65 -19.75
N GLY A 391 45.46 -32.43 -18.99
CA GLY A 391 46.66 -31.94 -18.32
C GLY A 391 47.74 -31.43 -19.26
N ARG A 392 48.54 -30.49 -18.72
CA ARG A 392 49.93 -30.18 -19.11
C ARG A 392 50.24 -30.20 -20.62
N LEU A 393 50.20 -29.03 -21.25
CA LEU A 393 51.24 -28.59 -22.19
C LEU A 393 51.25 -27.05 -22.26
N ILE A 394 52.43 -26.45 -22.12
CA ILE A 394 52.64 -25.00 -21.95
C ILE A 394 52.69 -24.29 -23.32
N PRO A 395 52.00 -23.16 -23.53
CA PRO A 395 52.22 -22.32 -24.70
C PRO A 395 53.29 -21.23 -24.42
N VAL A 396 54.55 -21.55 -24.73
CA VAL A 396 55.68 -20.57 -24.75
C VAL A 396 55.45 -19.44 -25.77
N GLY A 397 54.48 -19.58 -26.68
CA GLY A 397 54.17 -18.58 -27.72
C GLY A 397 53.62 -17.24 -27.21
N GLY A 398 52.93 -17.19 -26.06
CA GLY A 398 52.31 -15.96 -25.57
C GLY A 398 53.33 -14.87 -25.18
N LEU A 399 54.46 -15.28 -24.60
CA LEU A 399 55.48 -14.34 -24.10
C LEU A 399 56.35 -13.77 -25.24
N LEU A 400 56.56 -14.54 -26.31
CA LEU A 400 57.24 -14.06 -27.53
C LEU A 400 56.41 -13.00 -28.27
N ALA A 401 55.09 -13.15 -28.33
CA ALA A 401 54.21 -12.15 -28.94
C ALA A 401 54.23 -10.82 -28.18
N ALA A 402 54.21 -10.85 -26.84
CA ALA A 402 54.25 -9.65 -26.01
C ALA A 402 55.56 -8.86 -26.16
N VAL A 403 56.71 -9.55 -26.18
CA VAL A 403 58.02 -8.91 -26.36
C VAL A 403 58.14 -8.24 -27.74
N LEU A 404 57.59 -8.86 -28.79
CA LEU A 404 57.65 -8.34 -30.14
C LEU A 404 56.78 -7.08 -30.33
N ILE A 405 55.63 -7.00 -29.66
CA ILE A 405 54.77 -5.80 -29.64
C ILE A 405 55.45 -4.63 -28.91
N VAL A 406 56.08 -4.88 -27.76
CA VAL A 406 56.82 -3.84 -27.00
C VAL A 406 58.01 -3.31 -27.81
N GLY A 407 58.72 -4.18 -28.53
CA GLY A 407 59.83 -3.78 -29.41
C GLY A 407 59.41 -2.85 -30.57
N ILE A 408 58.23 -3.07 -31.15
CA ILE A 408 57.69 -2.22 -32.24
C ILE A 408 57.27 -0.84 -31.71
N ILE A 409 56.64 -0.78 -30.53
CA ILE A 409 56.19 0.49 -29.93
C ILE A 409 57.40 1.35 -29.50
N GLY A 410 58.47 0.74 -28.99
CA GLY A 410 59.69 1.46 -28.60
C GLY A 410 60.44 2.13 -29.77
N LEU A 411 60.30 1.59 -30.99
CA LEU A 411 61.00 2.12 -32.19
C LEU A 411 60.27 3.31 -32.84
N ALA A 412 58.96 3.48 -32.59
CA ALA A 412 58.19 4.62 -33.10
C ALA A 412 58.41 5.91 -32.27
N ALA A 413 58.81 5.79 -31.00
CA ALA A 413 58.94 6.93 -30.07
C ALA A 413 60.23 7.75 -30.22
N TRP A 414 61.24 7.25 -30.95
CA TRP A 414 62.53 7.95 -31.13
C TRP A 414 62.54 8.93 -32.33
N GLY A 415 61.56 8.84 -33.23
CA GLY A 415 61.57 9.57 -34.50
C GLY A 415 61.20 11.06 -34.45
N ASN A 416 60.56 11.53 -33.37
CA ASN A 416 60.01 12.89 -33.27
C ASN A 416 60.85 13.87 -32.43
N LEU A 417 62.10 13.53 -32.11
CA LEU A 417 63.03 14.39 -31.37
C LEU A 417 64.03 15.06 -32.32
N LEU A 418 63.57 15.95 -33.23
CA LEU A 418 64.41 16.91 -33.98
C LEU A 418 63.55 17.93 -34.76
N GLY A 419 63.53 19.19 -34.29
CA GLY A 419 62.87 20.36 -34.92
C GLY A 419 61.39 20.57 -34.53
N GLY A 420 60.90 21.78 -34.28
CA GLY A 420 61.58 23.09 -34.15
C GLY A 420 60.59 24.25 -34.04
N ASP A 421 60.73 25.04 -32.97
CA ASP A 421 60.29 26.43 -32.69
C ASP A 421 58.87 27.01 -32.99
N GLU A 422 58.58 28.03 -32.17
CA GLU A 422 57.61 29.15 -32.29
C GLU A 422 56.14 29.04 -31.76
N ASP A 423 55.89 29.80 -30.68
CA ASP A 423 54.70 30.52 -30.18
C ASP A 423 53.27 30.10 -30.56
N ASN A 424 52.40 29.94 -29.54
CA ASN A 424 51.60 31.08 -29.00
C ASN A 424 50.76 30.67 -27.75
N ASP A 425 50.51 31.61 -26.84
CA ASP A 425 49.74 31.43 -25.60
C ASP A 425 48.21 31.47 -25.82
N GLN A 426 47.44 30.60 -25.15
CA GLN A 426 46.27 30.92 -24.29
C GLN A 426 45.52 29.65 -23.78
N PRO A 427 44.66 29.74 -22.72
CA PRO A 427 44.70 28.76 -21.63
C PRO A 427 43.77 27.53 -21.76
N LEU A 428 44.17 26.49 -21.00
CA LEU A 428 43.50 25.20 -20.89
C LEU A 428 42.07 25.28 -20.30
N ARG A 429 41.14 24.54 -20.91
CA ARG A 429 39.95 24.03 -20.23
C ARG A 429 40.25 22.62 -19.67
N PRO A 430 40.14 22.37 -18.35
CA PRO A 430 40.11 21.00 -17.84
C PRO A 430 38.75 20.36 -18.15
N THR A 431 38.80 19.20 -18.82
CA THR A 431 37.66 18.32 -19.07
C THR A 431 37.22 17.56 -17.81
N MET A 432 35.98 17.07 -17.84
CA MET A 432 35.30 16.34 -16.76
C MET A 432 36.11 15.12 -16.24
N PRO A 433 36.15 14.85 -14.93
CA PRO A 433 36.72 13.63 -14.39
C PRO A 433 35.78 12.41 -14.52
N THR A 434 36.39 11.28 -14.87
CA THR A 434 35.79 9.96 -15.12
C THR A 434 34.99 9.37 -13.94
N ALA A 435 33.80 8.85 -14.22
CA ALA A 435 32.85 8.29 -13.24
C ALA A 435 33.15 6.83 -12.80
N THR A 436 34.36 6.54 -12.32
CA THR A 436 34.74 5.17 -11.86
C THR A 436 35.12 5.08 -10.38
N LEU A 437 35.16 6.21 -9.65
CA LEU A 437 35.56 6.25 -8.23
C LEU A 437 34.40 6.42 -7.23
N SER A 438 33.20 6.81 -7.69
CA SER A 438 32.02 7.04 -6.84
C SER A 438 31.32 5.74 -6.38
N LEU A 439 31.30 4.70 -7.23
CA LEU A 439 30.62 3.42 -6.94
C LEU A 439 31.21 2.68 -5.72
N ASN A 440 32.51 2.82 -5.45
CA ASN A 440 33.18 2.06 -4.39
C ASN A 440 32.99 2.67 -2.98
N ILE A 441 32.68 3.97 -2.89
CA ILE A 441 32.47 4.66 -1.62
C ILE A 441 31.07 4.33 -1.05
N GLU A 442 30.06 4.23 -1.91
CA GLU A 442 28.69 3.94 -1.49
C GLU A 442 28.53 2.46 -1.05
N ALA A 443 29.17 1.53 -1.75
CA ALA A 443 29.24 0.12 -1.34
C ALA A 443 29.92 -0.06 0.03
N THR A 444 30.93 0.77 0.34
CA THR A 444 31.61 0.74 1.65
C THR A 444 30.72 1.30 2.76
N ARG A 445 29.97 2.39 2.51
CA ARG A 445 28.98 2.93 3.47
C ARG A 445 27.88 1.94 3.82
N GLN A 446 27.36 1.20 2.84
CA GLN A 446 26.31 0.20 3.08
C GLN A 446 26.82 -0.98 3.92
N ALA A 447 28.10 -1.37 3.80
CA ALA A 447 28.71 -2.39 4.64
C ALA A 447 28.89 -1.94 6.10
N ASP A 448 29.39 -0.73 6.33
CA ASP A 448 29.56 -0.19 7.68
C ASP A 448 28.22 -0.07 8.42
N PHE A 449 27.14 0.32 7.74
CA PHE A 449 25.82 0.47 8.36
C PHE A 449 25.19 -0.87 8.77
N MET A 450 25.37 -1.94 7.97
CA MET A 450 24.86 -3.28 8.35
C MET A 450 25.56 -3.87 9.59
N THR A 451 26.77 -3.40 9.92
CA THR A 451 27.54 -3.91 11.06
C THR A 451 27.13 -3.28 12.41
N MET A 452 26.36 -2.18 12.41
CA MET A 452 25.90 -1.53 13.66
C MET A 452 24.64 -2.18 14.29
N THR A 453 23.86 -2.95 13.52
CA THR A 453 22.58 -3.51 13.99
C THR A 453 22.70 -4.76 14.88
N GLU A 454 23.89 -5.34 15.03
CA GLU A 454 24.08 -6.60 15.78
C GLU A 454 24.12 -6.42 17.31
N ARG A 455 24.09 -5.18 17.82
CA ARG A 455 24.38 -4.87 19.23
C ARG A 455 23.16 -4.61 20.12
N ALA A 456 22.08 -5.37 19.95
CA ALA A 456 20.95 -5.41 20.89
C ALA A 456 20.21 -6.76 20.89
N ARG A 457 20.81 -7.81 21.45
CA ARG A 457 20.11 -9.07 21.79
C ARG A 457 20.11 -9.26 23.32
N PRO A 458 18.95 -9.31 24.00
CA PRO A 458 18.91 -9.62 25.42
C PRO A 458 19.32 -11.08 25.66
N THR A 459 20.12 -11.32 26.69
CA THR A 459 20.50 -12.66 27.15
C THR A 459 19.48 -13.15 28.16
N GLU A 460 18.78 -14.24 27.88
CA GLU A 460 17.90 -14.88 28.86
C GLU A 460 18.71 -15.47 30.01
N THR A 461 18.36 -15.10 31.23
CA THR A 461 18.92 -15.67 32.47
C THR A 461 17.82 -16.43 33.21
N PRO A 462 17.92 -17.76 33.39
CA PRO A 462 16.88 -18.52 34.07
C PRO A 462 16.88 -18.20 35.57
N THR A 463 15.80 -17.59 36.06
CA THR A 463 15.60 -17.33 37.50
C THR A 463 14.68 -18.38 38.10
N ILE A 464 15.21 -19.16 39.03
CA ILE A 464 14.49 -20.23 39.72
C ILE A 464 13.47 -19.62 40.70
N THR A 465 12.19 -19.94 40.53
CA THR A 465 11.14 -19.57 41.49
C THR A 465 11.06 -20.62 42.59
N GLN A 466 11.35 -20.23 43.84
CA GLN A 466 11.07 -21.06 45.02
C GLN A 466 9.75 -20.62 45.67
N THR A 467 8.86 -21.58 45.91
CA THR A 467 7.55 -21.36 46.54
C THR A 467 7.65 -21.51 48.06
N PRO A 468 7.37 -20.46 48.86
CA PRO A 468 7.30 -20.60 50.32
C PRO A 468 5.92 -21.13 50.76
N THR A 469 5.93 -22.25 51.48
CA THR A 469 4.74 -22.78 52.18
C THR A 469 4.53 -22.04 53.50
N PRO A 470 3.30 -21.57 53.84
CA PRO A 470 3.07 -20.88 55.10
C PRO A 470 3.04 -21.87 56.29
N THR A 471 3.79 -21.56 57.34
CA THR A 471 3.69 -22.20 58.66
C THR A 471 3.15 -21.18 59.66
N ALA A 472 2.13 -21.54 60.44
CA ALA A 472 1.50 -20.66 61.41
C ALA A 472 2.12 -20.81 62.81
N THR A 473 2.28 -19.70 63.54
CA THR A 473 2.49 -19.65 65.00
C THR A 473 2.04 -18.27 65.52
N ALA A 474 1.48 -18.21 66.73
CA ALA A 474 0.88 -17.02 67.33
C ALA A 474 1.65 -16.55 68.59
N THR A 475 1.39 -15.32 69.07
CA THR A 475 1.10 -14.95 70.51
C THR A 475 1.40 -13.46 70.85
N ALA A 476 0.42 -12.79 71.49
CA ALA A 476 0.43 -11.66 72.48
C ALA A 476 1.34 -10.39 72.28
N THR A 477 0.80 -9.15 72.25
CA THR A 477 0.46 -8.23 73.39
C THR A 477 1.70 -7.46 73.93
N ASP A 478 1.77 -6.12 73.98
CA ASP A 478 1.04 -5.23 74.91
C ASP A 478 0.95 -3.74 74.48
N THR A 479 0.19 -2.91 75.22
CA THR A 479 -0.04 -1.44 74.99
C THR A 479 0.35 -0.61 76.23
N PRO A 480 0.88 0.63 76.10
CA PRO A 480 0.05 1.80 76.50
C PRO A 480 0.22 3.11 75.69
N THR A 481 -0.87 3.87 75.66
CA THR A 481 -1.16 5.23 75.14
C THR A 481 -0.90 6.31 76.24
N PRO A 482 -1.11 7.65 76.15
CA PRO A 482 -1.37 8.62 75.04
C PRO A 482 -0.41 9.84 74.96
N SER A 483 -0.50 10.65 73.88
CA SER A 483 -0.95 12.08 73.92
C SER A 483 -1.04 12.67 72.48
N PRO A 484 -1.97 13.59 72.15
CA PRO A 484 -2.38 13.81 70.75
C PRO A 484 -1.84 15.09 70.08
N THR A 485 -1.66 15.01 68.75
CA THR A 485 -1.68 16.16 67.84
C THR A 485 -2.58 15.82 66.65
N ALA A 486 -3.54 16.67 66.33
CA ALA A 486 -4.53 16.41 65.29
C ALA A 486 -3.99 16.75 63.88
N SER A 487 -4.34 15.93 62.89
CA SER A 487 -4.44 16.36 61.49
C SER A 487 -5.49 15.52 60.76
N VAL A 488 -6.13 16.10 59.76
CA VAL A 488 -7.35 15.55 59.12
C VAL A 488 -6.98 14.67 57.92
N THR A 489 -7.49 13.45 57.89
CA THR A 489 -7.43 12.55 56.73
C THR A 489 -8.83 12.38 56.14
N LEU A 490 -9.01 12.74 54.86
CA LEU A 490 -10.20 12.42 54.10
C LEU A 490 -9.94 11.15 53.27
N THR A 491 -10.74 10.11 53.52
CA THR A 491 -10.67 8.84 52.79
C THR A 491 -11.43 8.93 51.47
N ALA A 492 -10.74 8.75 50.35
CA ALA A 492 -11.39 8.49 49.06
C ALA A 492 -11.75 6.99 48.96
N THR A 493 -13.03 6.69 48.84
CA THR A 493 -13.53 5.31 48.66
C THR A 493 -13.35 4.89 47.20
N ALA A 494 -12.86 3.66 46.96
CA ALA A 494 -12.71 3.11 45.62
C ALA A 494 -14.08 2.76 45.01
N THR A 495 -14.36 3.29 43.81
CA THR A 495 -15.56 2.97 43.02
C THR A 495 -15.39 1.60 42.33
N PRO A 496 -16.39 0.69 42.38
CA PRO A 496 -16.29 -0.61 41.73
C PRO A 496 -16.48 -0.55 40.21
N THR A 497 -15.80 -1.47 39.52
CA THR A 497 -15.91 -1.76 38.09
C THR A 497 -17.34 -2.14 37.67
N PRO A 498 -17.87 -1.66 36.53
CA PRO A 498 -19.18 -2.07 36.04
C PRO A 498 -19.15 -3.53 35.55
N THR A 499 -19.92 -4.40 36.20
CA THR A 499 -20.23 -5.75 35.69
C THR A 499 -21.38 -5.69 34.70
N ILE A 500 -21.17 -6.17 33.48
CA ILE A 500 -22.24 -6.32 32.48
C ILE A 500 -23.10 -7.53 32.86
N THR A 501 -24.36 -7.30 33.23
CA THR A 501 -25.35 -8.35 33.46
C THR A 501 -26.26 -8.49 32.25
N ILE A 502 -26.13 -9.58 31.50
CA ILE A 502 -27.03 -9.91 30.39
C ILE A 502 -28.39 -10.35 30.99
N THR A 503 -29.41 -9.51 30.85
CA THR A 503 -30.79 -9.87 31.19
C THR A 503 -31.51 -10.37 29.94
N ALA A 504 -32.00 -11.60 29.96
CA ALA A 504 -32.78 -12.17 28.86
C ALA A 504 -34.14 -11.47 28.74
N SER A 505 -34.45 -10.97 27.53
CA SER A 505 -35.74 -10.35 27.23
C SER A 505 -36.84 -11.42 27.07
N PRO A 506 -38.05 -11.23 27.63
CA PRO A 506 -39.11 -12.23 27.55
C PRO A 506 -39.69 -12.36 26.14
N THR A 507 -39.78 -13.60 25.66
CA THR A 507 -40.38 -13.95 24.37
C THR A 507 -41.87 -13.58 24.32
N VAL A 508 -42.27 -12.79 23.33
CA VAL A 508 -43.68 -12.50 23.04
C VAL A 508 -44.27 -13.60 22.17
N THR A 509 -45.14 -14.44 22.73
CA THR A 509 -45.87 -15.47 21.98
C THR A 509 -47.09 -14.88 21.26
N PRO A 510 -47.29 -15.13 19.95
CA PRO A 510 -48.47 -14.66 19.24
C PRO A 510 -49.74 -15.46 19.61
N THR A 511 -50.85 -14.75 19.85
CA THR A 511 -52.18 -15.33 20.10
C THR A 511 -52.88 -15.67 18.77
N PRO A 512 -53.57 -16.81 18.63
CA PRO A 512 -54.12 -17.25 17.34
C PRO A 512 -55.41 -16.52 16.93
N THR A 513 -55.43 -15.99 15.70
CA THR A 513 -56.63 -15.37 15.10
C THR A 513 -57.51 -16.42 14.40
N ARG A 514 -58.81 -16.36 14.67
CA ARG A 514 -59.83 -17.35 14.26
C ARG A 514 -60.27 -17.19 12.79
N ARG A 515 -60.43 -18.31 12.09
CA ARG A 515 -60.89 -18.41 10.69
C ARG A 515 -62.42 -18.50 10.55
N ALA A 516 -63.00 -17.82 9.56
CA ALA A 516 -64.38 -17.92 9.08
C ALA A 516 -64.41 -17.55 7.56
N PRO A 517 -65.46 -17.89 6.76
CA PRO A 517 -65.23 -18.44 5.41
C PRO A 517 -65.59 -17.54 4.21
N ALA A 518 -65.24 -18.02 3.01
CA ALA A 518 -65.33 -17.36 1.70
C ALA A 518 -66.75 -17.31 1.08
N THR A 519 -66.99 -16.39 0.14
CA THR A 519 -68.04 -16.46 -0.92
C THR A 519 -67.78 -15.47 -2.09
N ASN A 520 -67.75 -16.02 -3.31
CA ASN A 520 -68.07 -15.51 -4.67
C ASN A 520 -67.51 -14.20 -5.32
N THR A 521 -67.02 -14.43 -6.55
CA THR A 521 -66.87 -13.63 -7.80
C THR A 521 -68.14 -12.85 -8.23
N PRO A 522 -68.17 -11.89 -9.23
CA PRO A 522 -67.42 -11.90 -10.51
C PRO A 522 -66.96 -10.56 -11.18
N ARG A 523 -66.39 -10.71 -12.40
CA ARG A 523 -66.00 -9.76 -13.49
C ARG A 523 -67.05 -8.67 -13.85
N PRO A 524 -66.68 -7.51 -14.47
CA PRO A 524 -66.05 -7.34 -15.80
C PRO A 524 -64.72 -6.53 -15.79
N THR A 525 -63.93 -6.22 -16.85
CA THR A 525 -63.89 -6.53 -18.32
C THR A 525 -64.27 -5.42 -19.35
N ILE A 526 -63.27 -5.06 -20.20
CA ILE A 526 -63.29 -4.53 -21.61
C ILE A 526 -63.26 -2.99 -21.90
N VAL A 527 -62.27 -2.60 -22.74
CA VAL A 527 -62.21 -1.50 -23.76
C VAL A 527 -62.20 -0.03 -23.28
N THR A 528 -61.58 0.98 -23.93
CA THR A 528 -60.41 1.19 -24.85
C THR A 528 -60.17 2.74 -24.92
N GLU A 529 -59.10 3.17 -25.59
CA GLU A 529 -58.89 4.49 -26.24
C GLU A 529 -57.96 5.53 -25.57
N ILE A 530 -56.91 5.83 -26.32
CA ILE A 530 -56.01 7.00 -26.34
C ILE A 530 -56.58 7.89 -27.48
N PRO A 531 -56.76 9.23 -27.34
CA PRO A 531 -55.66 10.14 -27.74
C PRO A 531 -55.52 11.49 -27.01
N THR A 532 -54.24 11.82 -26.78
CA THR A 532 -53.53 13.06 -27.20
C THR A 532 -54.30 14.39 -27.30
N LEU A 533 -53.86 15.42 -26.54
CA LEU A 533 -53.20 16.65 -27.04
C LEU A 533 -53.09 17.76 -25.96
N ASP A 534 -51.85 18.03 -25.52
CA ASP A 534 -51.16 19.34 -25.63
C ASP A 534 -51.72 20.59 -24.90
N PRO A 535 -51.06 21.78 -24.90
CA PRO A 535 -50.38 22.22 -23.67
C PRO A 535 -50.66 23.68 -23.24
N GLY A 536 -50.10 24.09 -22.10
CA GLY A 536 -49.73 25.49 -21.86
C GLY A 536 -50.14 26.10 -20.51
N ALA A 537 -49.15 26.30 -19.63
CA ALA A 537 -48.96 27.49 -18.80
C ALA A 537 -47.51 27.52 -18.31
#